data_AF-A0A1J0R4N7-F1
#
_entry.id   AF-A0A1J0R4N7-F1
#
_cell.length_a   1.000
_cell.length_b   1.000
_cell.length_c   1.000
_cell.angle_alpha   90.00
_cell.angle_beta   90.00
_cell.angle_gamma   90.00
#
_symmetry.space_group_name_H-M   'P 1'
#
loop_
_entity.id
_entity.type
_entity.pdbx_description
1 polymer ?
#
loop_
_entity_poly.entity_id
_entity_poly.type
_entity_poly.pdbx_seq_one_letter_code
_entity_poly.pdbx_strand_id
1 'polypeptide(L)'
;MAMQIGFFLAIIVLATGFQAASENQPEFVQICHLYQLMTEPIAPITLTQGAGEGTKTSPLAAVQTIMARTQKLNISVAEDGINTVLADKTKYKNKAAIDGDAAVKGYFTDKTDDDITRLRTEYEEITTASGDSAAFRKKYCTPLNKQQRDALRAPISTLYAKLIGVRDEIKHRTERANSLISSARVTLAKAVYGDAAITPIETQIKPEAPLHTITPANVPLHAGGNRNAVCKTAGTTSNKAGMALATDMLCICLKHQ
;
A
#
# COMPACT_ATOMS: atom_id res chain seq x y z
N MET A 1 9.64 6.23 -21.42
CA MET A 1 9.54 7.71 -21.55
C MET A 1 9.60 8.22 -23.00
N ALA A 2 10.33 7.57 -23.93
CA ALA A 2 10.40 8.04 -25.33
C ALA A 2 9.10 7.90 -26.16
N MET A 3 8.18 7.01 -25.78
CA MET A 3 6.99 6.71 -26.60
C MET A 3 5.72 7.46 -26.17
N GLN A 4 5.63 7.90 -24.90
CA GLN A 4 4.62 8.87 -24.43
C GLN A 4 4.79 10.21 -25.17
N ILE A 5 6.05 10.59 -25.43
CA ILE A 5 6.42 11.74 -26.27
C ILE A 5 6.00 11.51 -27.73
N GLY A 6 5.95 10.26 -28.21
CA GLY A 6 5.54 9.92 -29.57
C GLY A 6 4.07 10.22 -29.88
N PHE A 7 3.17 9.98 -28.92
CA PHE A 7 1.74 10.34 -29.07
C PHE A 7 1.56 11.87 -29.06
N PHE A 8 2.26 12.58 -28.16
CA PHE A 8 2.28 14.04 -28.13
C PHE A 8 2.91 14.66 -29.40
N LEU A 9 4.01 14.11 -29.90
CA LEU A 9 4.66 14.56 -31.14
C LEU A 9 3.78 14.29 -32.36
N ALA A 10 3.06 13.16 -32.42
CA ALA A 10 2.13 12.90 -33.51
C ALA A 10 0.98 13.92 -33.53
N ILE A 11 0.46 14.33 -32.36
CA ILE A 11 -0.57 15.37 -32.24
C ILE A 11 -0.02 16.76 -32.58
N ILE A 12 1.21 17.09 -32.14
CA ILE A 12 1.85 18.40 -32.38
C ILE A 12 2.31 18.56 -33.84
N VAL A 13 2.88 17.51 -34.47
CA VAL A 13 3.28 17.54 -35.89
C VAL A 13 2.05 17.58 -36.81
N LEU A 14 0.93 17.02 -36.37
CA LEU A 14 -0.38 17.24 -36.99
C LEU A 14 -1.01 18.60 -36.64
N ALA A 15 -0.38 19.46 -35.84
CA ALA A 15 -0.88 20.82 -35.57
C ALA A 15 -0.10 21.90 -36.35
N THR A 16 1.14 21.63 -36.75
CA THR A 16 1.97 22.60 -37.50
C THR A 16 1.58 22.77 -38.97
N GLY A 17 0.74 21.90 -39.52
CA GLY A 17 0.14 22.04 -40.86
C GLY A 17 -1.20 22.79 -40.89
N PHE A 18 -1.70 23.32 -39.77
CA PHE A 18 -3.10 23.71 -39.65
C PHE A 18 -3.29 25.18 -39.24
N GLN A 19 -3.66 26.00 -40.21
CA GLN A 19 -4.40 27.26 -39.99
C GLN A 19 -5.84 26.93 -39.60
N ALA A 20 -6.05 26.45 -38.38
CA ALA A 20 -7.33 26.60 -37.68
C ALA A 20 -7.06 27.59 -36.54
N ALA A 21 -7.82 28.68 -36.53
CA ALA A 21 -7.71 29.75 -35.55
C ALA A 21 -7.75 29.18 -34.11
N SER A 22 -7.11 29.88 -33.17
CA SER A 22 -6.94 29.54 -31.75
C SER A 22 -8.25 29.42 -30.94
N GLU A 23 -9.39 29.12 -31.57
CA GLU A 23 -10.74 29.12 -31.00
C GLU A 23 -10.91 28.09 -29.88
N ASN A 24 -10.20 26.96 -29.95
CA ASN A 24 -10.27 25.88 -28.95
C ASN A 24 -9.00 25.78 -28.08
N GLN A 25 -8.09 26.75 -28.18
CA GLN A 25 -6.82 26.73 -27.44
C GLN A 25 -7.01 26.66 -25.91
N PRO A 26 -7.93 27.43 -25.27
CA PRO A 26 -8.10 27.34 -23.82
C PRO A 26 -8.69 25.98 -23.38
N GLU A 27 -9.63 25.41 -24.12
CA GLU A 27 -10.23 24.10 -23.86
C GLU A 27 -9.19 22.98 -24.00
N PHE A 28 -8.31 23.08 -25.00
CA PHE A 28 -7.22 22.13 -25.20
C PHE A 28 -6.26 22.11 -24.01
N VAL A 29 -5.85 23.28 -23.51
CA VAL A 29 -4.97 23.39 -22.35
C VAL A 29 -5.61 22.77 -21.10
N GLN A 30 -6.91 23.02 -20.88
CA GLN A 30 -7.64 22.43 -19.75
C GLN A 30 -7.71 20.90 -19.85
N ILE A 31 -8.02 20.38 -21.02
CA ILE A 31 -8.08 18.93 -21.27
C ILE A 31 -6.70 18.27 -21.11
N CYS A 32 -5.62 18.93 -21.54
CA CYS A 32 -4.26 18.46 -21.31
C CYS A 32 -3.91 18.38 -19.82
N HIS A 33 -4.30 19.38 -19.02
CA HIS A 33 -4.11 19.33 -17.57
C HIS A 33 -4.93 18.22 -16.92
N LEU A 34 -6.19 18.04 -17.36
CA LEU A 34 -7.04 16.96 -16.88
C LEU A 34 -6.44 15.59 -17.22
N TYR A 35 -5.92 15.42 -18.43
CA TYR A 35 -5.22 14.20 -18.84
C TYR A 35 -3.99 13.93 -17.96
N GLN A 36 -3.16 14.95 -17.71
CA GLN A 36 -2.01 14.82 -16.82
C GLN A 36 -2.44 14.37 -15.42
N LEU A 37 -3.41 15.05 -14.83
CA LEU A 37 -3.93 14.75 -13.49
C LEU A 37 -4.47 13.31 -13.40
N MET A 38 -5.23 12.87 -14.40
CA MET A 38 -5.88 11.55 -14.38
C MET A 38 -4.91 10.40 -14.72
N THR A 39 -3.80 10.68 -15.41
CA THR A 39 -2.78 9.68 -15.77
C THR A 39 -1.59 9.65 -14.80
N GLU A 40 -1.45 10.64 -13.94
CA GLU A 40 -0.39 10.70 -12.92
C GLU A 40 -0.49 9.53 -11.92
N PRO A 41 0.62 8.87 -11.56
CA PRO A 41 0.61 7.85 -10.52
C PRO A 41 0.06 8.37 -9.20
N ILE A 42 -0.69 7.53 -8.49
CA ILE A 42 -1.16 7.84 -7.14
C ILE A 42 -0.10 7.34 -6.16
N ALA A 43 0.52 8.26 -5.43
CA ALA A 43 1.54 7.91 -4.45
C ALA A 43 0.97 7.02 -3.33
N PRO A 44 1.74 6.05 -2.83
CA PRO A 44 1.33 5.23 -1.71
C PRO A 44 1.22 6.04 -0.41
N ILE A 45 0.41 5.55 0.52
CA ILE A 45 0.25 6.18 1.83
C ILE A 45 1.52 5.94 2.65
N THR A 46 2.20 7.02 3.02
CA THR A 46 3.41 6.98 3.84
C THR A 46 3.31 7.88 5.05
N LEU A 47 3.90 7.46 6.15
CA LEU A 47 4.17 8.27 7.33
C LEU A 47 5.62 8.74 7.28
N THR A 48 5.86 9.99 7.66
CA THR A 48 7.22 10.52 7.86
C THR A 48 7.63 10.27 9.31
N GLN A 49 8.75 9.57 9.52
CA GLN A 49 9.35 9.43 10.85
C GLN A 49 10.41 10.51 11.09
N GLY A 50 10.23 11.33 12.14
CA GLY A 50 11.15 12.41 12.51
C GLY A 50 10.67 13.81 12.06
N ALA A 51 11.41 14.86 12.43
CA ALA A 51 11.17 16.22 11.94
C ALA A 51 11.83 16.43 10.56
N GLY A 52 11.12 17.05 9.61
CA GLY A 52 11.63 17.34 8.25
C GLY A 52 11.36 16.24 7.21
N GLU A 53 12.24 16.07 6.23
CA GLU A 53 12.20 15.02 5.19
C GLU A 53 12.65 13.64 5.72
N GLY A 54 12.13 13.23 6.88
CA GLY A 54 12.48 11.97 7.51
C GLY A 54 12.14 10.73 6.66
N THR A 55 12.64 9.58 7.07
CA THR A 55 12.40 8.31 6.37
C THR A 55 10.90 8.02 6.26
N LYS A 56 10.42 7.85 5.02
CA LYS A 56 9.05 7.45 4.73
C LYS A 56 8.87 5.97 5.03
N THR A 57 7.81 5.62 5.76
CA THR A 57 7.45 4.24 6.07
C THR A 57 5.96 4.03 5.89
N SER A 58 5.52 2.80 5.61
CA SER A 58 4.09 2.52 5.58
C SER A 58 3.51 2.53 7.00
N PRO A 59 2.22 2.91 7.18
CA PRO A 59 1.56 2.82 8.48
C PRO A 59 1.67 1.42 9.11
N LEU A 60 1.58 0.37 8.28
CA LEU A 60 1.66 -1.01 8.74
C LEU A 60 3.07 -1.37 9.22
N ALA A 61 4.12 -0.98 8.51
CA ALA A 61 5.50 -1.23 8.94
C ALA A 61 5.84 -0.45 10.23
N ALA A 62 5.35 0.78 10.36
CA ALA A 62 5.49 1.58 11.57
C ALA A 62 4.85 0.90 12.78
N VAL A 63 3.59 0.46 12.67
CA VAL A 63 2.91 -0.20 13.78
C VAL A 63 3.51 -1.57 14.10
N GLN A 64 3.98 -2.33 13.11
CA GLN A 64 4.70 -3.59 13.33
C GLN A 64 5.98 -3.40 14.14
N THR A 65 6.73 -2.33 13.89
CA THR A 65 7.93 -1.97 14.65
C THR A 65 7.58 -1.67 16.12
N ILE A 66 6.46 -0.97 16.37
CA ILE A 66 5.97 -0.68 17.72
C ILE A 66 5.49 -1.96 18.41
N MET A 67 4.77 -2.82 17.69
CA MET A 67 4.30 -4.12 18.21
C MET A 67 5.47 -5.00 18.65
N ALA A 68 6.53 -5.11 17.84
CA ALA A 68 7.71 -5.92 18.19
C ALA A 68 8.38 -5.43 19.48
N ARG A 69 8.51 -4.10 19.66
CA ARG A 69 9.05 -3.52 20.91
C ARG A 69 8.14 -3.78 22.10
N THR A 70 6.83 -3.68 21.91
CA THR A 70 5.85 -3.86 22.98
C THR A 70 5.70 -5.33 23.36
N GLN A 71 5.86 -6.24 22.41
CA GLN A 71 5.93 -7.68 22.66
C GLN A 71 7.11 -8.03 23.56
N LYS A 72 8.30 -7.45 23.31
CA LYS A 72 9.46 -7.59 24.21
C LYS A 72 9.17 -7.04 25.62
N LEU A 73 8.48 -5.91 25.73
CA LEU A 73 8.03 -5.39 27.04
C LEU A 73 7.02 -6.31 27.72
N ASN A 74 6.12 -6.94 26.97
CA ASN A 74 5.16 -7.89 27.51
C ASN A 74 5.85 -9.18 28.00
N ILE A 75 6.86 -9.65 27.26
CA ILE A 75 7.67 -10.82 27.66
C ILE A 75 8.52 -10.52 28.90
N SER A 76 9.03 -9.30 29.07
CA SER A 76 9.87 -8.95 30.24
C SER A 76 9.13 -9.04 31.59
N VAL A 77 7.80 -9.06 31.57
CA VAL A 77 6.92 -9.24 32.73
C VAL A 77 6.13 -10.55 32.70
N ALA A 78 6.50 -11.47 31.82
CA ALA A 78 5.81 -12.74 31.66
C ALA A 78 5.79 -13.57 32.96
N GLU A 79 4.79 -14.44 33.05
CA GLU A 79 4.64 -15.39 34.15
C GLU A 79 5.80 -16.39 34.18
N ASP A 80 6.10 -16.93 35.35
CA ASP A 80 7.25 -17.81 35.55
C ASP A 80 7.18 -19.06 34.66
N GLY A 81 5.98 -19.61 34.43
CA GLY A 81 5.79 -20.73 33.49
C GLY A 81 6.19 -20.41 32.05
N ILE A 82 5.93 -19.19 31.58
CA ILE A 82 6.37 -18.71 30.25
C ILE A 82 7.90 -18.58 30.25
N ASN A 83 8.47 -17.93 31.26
CA ASN A 83 9.93 -17.74 31.37
C ASN A 83 10.66 -19.09 31.39
N THR A 84 10.14 -20.08 32.11
CA THR A 84 10.68 -21.44 32.16
C THR A 84 10.69 -22.11 30.78
N VAL A 85 9.60 -21.99 30.00
CA VAL A 85 9.53 -22.56 28.64
C VAL A 85 10.49 -21.88 27.66
N LEU A 86 10.64 -20.55 27.77
CA LEU A 86 11.51 -19.78 26.90
C LEU A 86 13.00 -19.99 27.25
N ALA A 87 13.33 -20.19 28.52
CA ALA A 87 14.70 -20.44 28.98
C ALA A 87 15.18 -21.87 28.75
N ASP A 88 14.36 -22.89 29.07
CA ASP A 88 14.77 -24.30 29.00
C ASP A 88 14.49 -24.90 27.61
N LYS A 89 15.40 -24.59 26.68
CA LYS A 89 15.35 -25.08 25.29
C LYS A 89 15.59 -26.59 25.20
N THR A 90 16.10 -27.25 26.25
CA THR A 90 16.37 -28.69 26.25
C THR A 90 15.10 -29.46 26.62
N LYS A 91 14.44 -29.09 27.72
CA LYS A 91 13.16 -29.70 28.13
C LYS A 91 12.05 -29.39 27.12
N TYR A 92 11.93 -28.13 26.70
CA TYR A 92 10.84 -27.67 25.83
C TYR A 92 11.30 -27.48 24.39
N LYS A 93 12.08 -28.39 23.83
CA LYS A 93 12.73 -28.24 22.51
C LYS A 93 11.80 -27.81 21.37
N ASN A 94 10.53 -28.20 21.39
CA ASN A 94 9.51 -27.86 20.40
C ASN A 94 8.12 -27.79 21.02
N LYS A 95 7.12 -27.39 20.23
CA LYS A 95 5.71 -27.27 20.61
C LYS A 95 5.15 -28.56 21.18
N ALA A 96 5.49 -29.71 20.59
CA ALA A 96 5.04 -31.01 21.09
C ALA A 96 5.52 -31.29 22.53
N ALA A 97 6.75 -30.89 22.88
CA ALA A 97 7.26 -31.02 24.24
C ALA A 97 6.55 -30.08 25.24
N ILE A 98 6.14 -28.89 24.77
CA ILE A 98 5.35 -27.93 25.57
C ILE A 98 3.94 -28.47 25.81
N ASP A 99 3.31 -29.04 24.78
CA ASP A 99 1.95 -29.58 24.87
C ASP A 99 1.83 -30.82 25.76
N GLY A 100 2.94 -31.54 25.93
CA GLY A 100 3.04 -32.65 26.88
C GLY A 100 3.06 -32.23 28.35
N ASP A 101 3.29 -30.94 28.66
CA ASP A 101 3.35 -30.45 30.04
C ASP A 101 2.08 -29.65 30.40
N ALA A 102 1.22 -30.27 31.21
CA ALA A 102 -0.07 -29.68 31.60
C ALA A 102 0.05 -28.35 32.34
N ALA A 103 1.19 -28.07 32.99
CA ALA A 103 1.39 -26.83 33.75
C ALA A 103 1.67 -25.61 32.85
N VAL A 104 2.14 -25.83 31.62
CA VAL A 104 2.58 -24.73 30.73
C VAL A 104 1.91 -24.72 29.36
N LYS A 105 1.31 -25.84 28.92
CA LYS A 105 0.65 -25.94 27.59
C LYS A 105 -0.39 -24.85 27.33
N GLY A 106 -1.07 -24.38 28.39
CA GLY A 106 -2.10 -23.34 28.29
C GLY A 106 -1.57 -21.98 27.85
N TYR A 107 -0.29 -21.66 28.10
CA TYR A 107 0.30 -20.39 27.69
C TYR A 107 0.61 -20.31 26.18
N PHE A 108 0.68 -21.45 25.51
CA PHE A 108 1.19 -21.55 24.13
C PHE A 108 0.20 -22.23 23.18
N THR A 109 -1.08 -22.36 23.55
CA THR A 109 -2.08 -23.12 22.77
C THR A 109 -2.09 -22.72 21.28
N ASP A 110 -2.08 -21.41 20.99
CA ASP A 110 -2.12 -20.86 19.62
C ASP A 110 -0.75 -20.46 19.08
N LYS A 111 0.30 -21.24 19.36
CA LYS A 111 1.69 -20.92 18.93
C LYS A 111 2.27 -22.06 18.11
N THR A 112 2.95 -21.73 17.02
CA THR A 112 3.73 -22.69 16.22
C THR A 112 5.17 -22.82 16.75
N ASP A 113 5.93 -23.80 16.27
CA ASP A 113 7.37 -23.89 16.56
C ASP A 113 8.14 -22.63 16.15
N ASP A 114 7.75 -21.99 15.03
CA ASP A 114 8.31 -20.73 14.57
C ASP A 114 7.99 -19.58 15.55
N ASP A 115 6.77 -19.54 16.07
CA ASP A 115 6.39 -18.56 17.09
C ASP A 115 7.22 -18.74 18.37
N ILE A 116 7.40 -20.00 18.82
CA ILE A 116 8.23 -20.31 20.00
C ILE A 116 9.69 -19.89 19.76
N THR A 117 10.22 -20.17 18.57
CA THR A 117 11.59 -19.78 18.20
C THR A 117 11.75 -18.26 18.24
N ARG A 118 10.80 -17.51 17.65
CA ARG A 118 10.79 -16.04 17.72
C ARG A 118 10.70 -15.53 19.15
N LEU A 119 9.81 -16.07 19.98
CA LEU A 119 9.67 -15.69 21.39
C LEU A 119 10.96 -15.95 22.19
N ARG A 120 11.70 -17.02 21.87
CA ARG A 120 13.00 -17.31 22.48
C ARG A 120 14.06 -16.28 22.11
N THR A 121 14.13 -15.88 20.84
CA THR A 121 15.04 -14.82 20.41
C THR A 121 14.73 -13.52 21.14
N GLU A 122 13.45 -13.14 21.24
CA GLU A 122 13.03 -11.95 21.99
C GLU A 122 13.37 -12.06 23.48
N TYR A 123 13.15 -13.23 24.08
CA TYR A 123 13.51 -13.51 25.47
C TYR A 123 15.02 -13.40 25.72
N GLU A 124 15.84 -13.96 24.83
CA GLU A 124 17.29 -13.83 24.91
C GLU A 124 17.75 -12.38 24.86
N GLU A 125 17.14 -11.55 24.02
CA GLU A 125 17.47 -10.11 23.99
C GLU A 125 17.12 -9.40 25.32
N ILE A 126 16.07 -9.85 26.00
CA ILE A 126 15.63 -9.30 27.29
C ILE A 126 16.57 -9.72 28.43
N THR A 127 17.11 -10.95 28.38
CA THR A 127 17.87 -11.56 29.47
C THR A 127 19.39 -11.52 29.30
N THR A 128 19.91 -11.41 28.08
CA THR A 128 21.35 -11.57 27.75
C THR A 128 22.02 -10.22 27.49
N ALA A 129 23.28 -10.04 27.91
CA ALA A 129 23.90 -8.70 28.01
C ALA A 129 24.79 -8.30 26.81
N SER A 130 24.74 -9.05 25.70
CA SER A 130 25.67 -8.87 24.57
C SER A 130 24.96 -8.40 23.29
N GLY A 131 25.70 -7.65 22.46
CA GLY A 131 25.25 -7.19 21.13
C GLY A 131 24.12 -6.17 21.16
N ASP A 132 23.28 -6.18 20.11
CA ASP A 132 22.13 -5.28 19.94
C ASP A 132 21.08 -5.39 21.07
N SER A 133 21.05 -6.53 21.76
CA SER A 133 20.26 -6.79 22.97
C SER A 133 20.56 -5.81 24.11
N ALA A 134 21.78 -5.27 24.18
CA ALA A 134 22.20 -4.35 25.23
C ALA A 134 21.40 -3.03 25.22
N ALA A 135 20.96 -2.57 24.05
CA ALA A 135 20.21 -1.31 23.93
C ALA A 135 18.83 -1.38 24.57
N PHE A 136 18.10 -2.48 24.34
CA PHE A 136 16.78 -2.71 24.96
C PHE A 136 16.92 -2.81 26.48
N ARG A 137 17.85 -3.64 26.95
CA ARG A 137 18.10 -3.83 28.38
C ARG A 137 18.51 -2.55 29.09
N LYS A 138 19.41 -1.77 28.49
CA LYS A 138 19.84 -0.48 29.05
C LYS A 138 18.67 0.51 29.14
N LYS A 139 17.80 0.52 28.14
CA LYS A 139 16.65 1.44 28.09
C LYS A 139 15.55 1.08 29.10
N TYR A 140 15.27 -0.22 29.27
CA TYR A 140 14.13 -0.70 30.08
C TYR A 140 14.55 -1.44 31.36
N CYS A 141 15.84 -1.41 31.70
CA CYS A 141 16.44 -2.02 32.90
C CYS A 141 16.11 -3.50 33.10
N THR A 142 16.15 -4.31 32.02
CA THR A 142 15.84 -5.75 32.08
C THR A 142 17.08 -6.64 32.30
N PRO A 143 16.94 -7.86 32.85
CA PRO A 143 15.71 -8.49 33.33
C PRO A 143 15.19 -7.86 34.62
N LEU A 144 13.87 -7.79 34.75
CA LEU A 144 13.19 -7.30 35.94
C LEU A 144 13.17 -8.38 37.03
N ASN A 145 13.32 -7.96 38.29
CA ASN A 145 13.14 -8.88 39.40
C ASN A 145 11.66 -9.31 39.54
N LYS A 146 11.39 -10.38 40.31
CA LYS A 146 10.04 -10.95 40.42
C LYS A 146 9.00 -9.92 40.90
N GLN A 147 9.33 -9.12 41.91
CA GLN A 147 8.44 -8.09 42.44
C GLN A 147 8.08 -7.04 41.38
N GLN A 148 9.07 -6.59 40.59
CA GLN A 148 8.86 -5.65 39.48
C GLN A 148 8.01 -6.26 38.36
N ARG A 149 8.27 -7.53 37.98
CA ARG A 149 7.45 -8.23 36.99
C ARG A 149 6.00 -8.35 37.45
N ASP A 150 5.78 -8.79 38.69
CA ASP A 150 4.45 -8.97 39.27
C ASP A 150 3.68 -7.65 39.32
N ALA A 151 4.33 -6.54 39.69
CA ALA A 151 3.72 -5.22 39.72
C ALA A 151 3.37 -4.65 38.34
N LEU A 152 4.19 -4.95 37.31
CA LEU A 152 4.04 -4.38 35.96
C LEU A 152 3.23 -5.26 35.01
N ARG A 153 2.97 -6.53 35.35
CA ARG A 153 2.29 -7.50 34.48
C ARG A 153 0.91 -7.04 34.03
N ALA A 154 0.03 -6.72 34.98
CA ALA A 154 -1.34 -6.29 34.67
C ALA A 154 -1.40 -4.99 33.82
N PRO A 155 -0.68 -3.90 34.18
CA PRO A 155 -0.72 -2.69 33.36
C PRO A 155 -0.12 -2.88 31.97
N ILE A 156 1.00 -3.61 31.83
CA ILE A 156 1.61 -3.88 30.52
C ILE A 156 0.69 -4.76 29.66
N SER A 157 0.11 -5.82 30.22
CA SER A 157 -0.84 -6.68 29.51
C SER A 157 -2.05 -5.89 28.99
N THR A 158 -2.60 -4.98 29.82
CA THR A 158 -3.70 -4.10 29.41
C THR A 158 -3.31 -3.18 28.25
N LEU A 159 -2.13 -2.57 28.32
CA LEU A 159 -1.62 -1.70 27.24
C LEU A 159 -1.33 -2.50 25.96
N TYR A 160 -0.78 -3.71 26.09
CA TYR A 160 -0.51 -4.59 24.97
C TYR A 160 -1.80 -4.99 24.26
N ALA A 161 -2.84 -5.39 25.00
CA ALA A 161 -4.16 -5.72 24.43
C ALA A 161 -4.78 -4.52 23.70
N LYS A 162 -4.70 -3.30 24.26
CA LYS A 162 -5.17 -2.09 23.58
C LYS A 162 -4.38 -1.82 22.30
N LEU A 163 -3.06 -2.01 22.34
CA LEU A 163 -2.21 -1.81 21.17
C LEU A 163 -2.52 -2.81 20.04
N ILE A 164 -2.88 -4.05 20.38
CA ILE A 164 -3.36 -5.03 19.40
C ILE A 164 -4.56 -4.45 18.63
N GLY A 165 -5.56 -3.92 19.34
CA GLY A 165 -6.73 -3.30 18.73
C GLY A 165 -6.39 -2.12 17.82
N VAL A 166 -5.49 -1.23 18.26
CA VAL A 166 -5.02 -0.10 17.43
C VAL A 166 -4.29 -0.59 16.18
N ARG A 167 -3.46 -1.63 16.30
CA ARG A 167 -2.75 -2.23 15.17
C ARG A 167 -3.72 -2.85 14.16
N ASP A 168 -4.76 -3.52 14.62
CA ASP A 168 -5.78 -4.10 13.74
C ASP A 168 -6.59 -3.02 13.03
N GLU A 169 -6.91 -1.91 13.72
CA GLU A 169 -7.55 -0.75 13.11
C GLU A 169 -6.66 -0.10 12.04
N ILE A 170 -5.38 0.13 12.33
CA ILE A 170 -4.41 0.67 11.37
C ILE A 170 -4.30 -0.25 10.15
N LYS A 171 -4.21 -1.57 10.36
CA LYS A 171 -4.16 -2.56 9.28
C LYS A 171 -5.40 -2.43 8.40
N HIS A 172 -6.59 -2.52 8.98
CA HIS A 172 -7.86 -2.45 8.25
C HIS A 172 -8.01 -1.13 7.47
N ARG A 173 -7.68 0.01 8.10
CA ARG A 173 -7.74 1.32 7.42
C ARG A 173 -6.74 1.42 6.27
N THR A 174 -5.52 0.90 6.46
CA THR A 174 -4.48 0.90 5.42
C THR A 174 -4.88 0.03 4.23
N GLU A 175 -5.39 -1.18 4.49
CA GLU A 175 -5.89 -2.09 3.45
C GLU A 175 -7.06 -1.48 2.67
N ARG A 176 -8.02 -0.88 3.37
CA ARG A 176 -9.14 -0.16 2.74
C ARG A 176 -8.66 1.00 1.87
N ALA A 177 -7.72 1.80 2.37
CA ALA A 177 -7.23 2.95 1.63
C ALA A 177 -6.44 2.53 0.38
N ASN A 178 -5.62 1.48 0.48
CA ASN A 178 -4.94 0.90 -0.69
C ASN A 178 -5.94 0.36 -1.72
N SER A 179 -7.00 -0.32 -1.29
CA SER A 179 -8.07 -0.78 -2.18
C SER A 179 -8.77 0.37 -2.90
N LEU A 180 -9.10 1.46 -2.17
CA LEU A 180 -9.70 2.66 -2.75
C LEU A 180 -8.77 3.34 -3.76
N ILE A 181 -7.47 3.43 -3.46
CA ILE A 181 -6.47 3.99 -4.36
C ILE A 181 -6.38 3.16 -5.66
N SER A 182 -6.33 1.83 -5.56
CA SER A 182 -6.32 0.96 -6.74
C SER A 182 -7.61 1.08 -7.56
N SER A 183 -8.76 1.11 -6.90
CA SER A 183 -10.05 1.32 -7.57
C SER A 183 -10.11 2.68 -8.27
N ALA A 184 -9.70 3.75 -7.59
CA ALA A 184 -9.64 5.09 -8.17
C ALA A 184 -8.71 5.13 -9.40
N ARG A 185 -7.55 4.46 -9.34
CA ARG A 185 -6.63 4.39 -10.47
C ARG A 185 -7.28 3.75 -11.70
N VAL A 186 -8.00 2.65 -11.52
CA VAL A 186 -8.75 1.98 -12.59
C VAL A 186 -9.86 2.89 -13.13
N THR A 187 -10.62 3.54 -12.26
CA THR A 187 -11.69 4.46 -12.67
C THR A 187 -11.14 5.64 -13.46
N LEU A 188 -10.03 6.24 -13.04
CA LEU A 188 -9.36 7.31 -13.78
C LEU A 188 -8.86 6.81 -15.14
N ALA A 189 -8.26 5.62 -15.20
CA ALA A 189 -7.84 5.02 -16.47
C ALA A 189 -9.03 4.81 -17.42
N LYS A 190 -10.15 4.29 -16.92
CA LYS A 190 -11.40 4.11 -17.67
C LYS A 190 -11.96 5.45 -18.17
N ALA A 191 -11.91 6.50 -17.36
CA ALA A 191 -12.37 7.81 -17.78
C ALA A 191 -11.43 8.46 -18.83
N VAL A 192 -10.12 8.19 -18.77
CA VAL A 192 -9.18 8.69 -19.77
C VAL A 192 -9.32 7.95 -21.10
N TYR A 193 -9.43 6.63 -21.05
CA TYR A 193 -9.26 5.76 -22.22
C TYR A 193 -10.50 4.99 -22.67
N GLY A 194 -11.57 5.02 -21.87
CA GLY A 194 -12.78 4.24 -22.07
C GLY A 194 -12.72 2.84 -21.45
N ASP A 195 -13.89 2.34 -21.05
CA ASP A 195 -14.05 1.03 -20.41
C ASP A 195 -13.52 -0.13 -21.25
N ALA A 196 -13.79 -0.11 -22.56
CA ALA A 196 -13.40 -1.18 -23.47
C ALA A 196 -11.88 -1.35 -23.57
N ALA A 197 -11.13 -0.26 -23.46
CA ALA A 197 -9.67 -0.26 -23.54
C ALA A 197 -9.02 -0.76 -22.25
N ILE A 198 -9.65 -0.50 -21.10
CA ILE A 198 -9.08 -0.80 -19.78
C ILE A 198 -9.49 -2.16 -19.24
N THR A 199 -10.72 -2.60 -19.48
CA THR A 199 -11.23 -3.88 -18.95
C THR A 199 -10.27 -5.07 -19.18
N PRO A 200 -9.62 -5.23 -20.35
CA PRO A 200 -8.67 -6.34 -20.57
C PRO A 200 -7.38 -6.28 -19.74
N ILE A 201 -7.00 -5.10 -19.25
CA ILE A 201 -5.74 -4.85 -18.53
C ILE A 201 -5.95 -4.36 -17.10
N GLU A 202 -7.19 -4.37 -16.60
CA GLU A 202 -7.58 -3.79 -15.31
C GLU A 202 -6.72 -4.33 -14.15
N THR A 203 -6.47 -5.63 -14.12
CA THR A 203 -5.64 -6.30 -13.10
C THR A 203 -4.15 -5.96 -13.18
N GLN A 204 -3.70 -5.38 -14.30
CA GLN A 204 -2.32 -4.98 -14.54
C GLN A 204 -2.08 -3.50 -14.21
N ILE A 205 -3.14 -2.74 -13.89
CA ILE A 205 -3.04 -1.34 -13.50
C ILE A 205 -2.55 -1.27 -12.06
N LYS A 206 -1.44 -0.55 -11.85
CA LYS A 206 -0.88 -0.31 -10.53
C LYS A 206 -1.01 1.18 -10.18
N PRO A 207 -1.39 1.54 -8.94
CA PRO A 207 -1.48 2.93 -8.50
C PRO A 207 -0.23 3.76 -8.78
N GLU A 208 0.92 3.21 -8.43
CA GLU A 208 2.23 3.88 -8.43
C GLU A 208 2.94 3.83 -9.78
N ALA A 209 2.37 3.12 -10.76
CA ALA A 209 2.94 3.04 -12.10
C ALA A 209 2.25 4.05 -13.04
N PRO A 210 2.98 4.55 -14.06
CA PRO A 210 2.35 5.17 -15.21
C PRO A 210 1.26 4.25 -15.78
N LEU A 211 0.17 4.84 -16.29
CA LEU A 211 -0.82 4.06 -17.03
C LEU A 211 -0.16 3.42 -18.26
N HIS A 212 -0.66 2.24 -18.63
CA HIS A 212 -0.22 1.53 -19.83
C HIS A 212 -0.44 2.41 -21.05
N THR A 213 0.54 2.43 -21.96
CA THR A 213 0.41 3.11 -23.24
C THR A 213 -0.69 2.43 -24.04
N ILE A 214 -1.71 3.18 -24.41
CA ILE A 214 -2.78 2.68 -25.29
C ILE A 214 -2.29 2.71 -26.73
N THR A 215 -2.43 1.59 -27.42
CA THR A 215 -2.10 1.45 -28.84
C THR A 215 -3.25 1.99 -29.70
N PRO A 216 -3.00 2.36 -30.98
CA PRO A 216 -4.06 2.78 -31.90
C PRO A 216 -5.24 1.79 -32.01
N ALA A 217 -4.99 0.49 -31.79
CA ALA A 217 -6.01 -0.55 -31.80
C ALA A 217 -6.97 -0.49 -30.59
N ASN A 218 -6.54 0.14 -29.49
CA ASN A 218 -7.25 0.23 -28.23
C ASN A 218 -7.68 1.68 -27.92
N VAL A 219 -7.38 2.63 -28.80
CA VAL A 219 -7.96 3.97 -28.72
C VAL A 219 -9.48 3.82 -28.89
N PRO A 220 -10.31 4.51 -28.08
CA PRO A 220 -11.78 4.51 -28.16
C PRO A 220 -12.32 5.22 -29.41
N LEU A 221 -11.76 4.89 -30.58
CA LEU A 221 -12.26 5.21 -31.89
C LEU A 221 -12.65 3.87 -32.54
N HIS A 222 -13.92 3.74 -32.89
CA HIS A 222 -14.46 2.54 -33.51
C HIS A 222 -13.59 2.11 -34.71
N ALA A 223 -13.18 0.84 -34.80
CA ALA A 223 -12.61 0.28 -36.02
C ALA A 223 -13.65 0.49 -37.15
N GLY A 224 -13.36 1.40 -38.08
CA GLY A 224 -14.25 1.75 -39.20
C GLY A 224 -15.18 2.96 -38.98
N GLY A 225 -15.18 3.61 -37.81
CA GLY A 225 -15.95 4.84 -37.60
C GLY A 225 -15.23 6.06 -38.15
N ASN A 226 -15.85 6.81 -39.07
CA ASN A 226 -15.34 8.13 -39.44
C ASN A 226 -15.31 9.00 -38.17
N ARG A 227 -14.15 9.56 -37.80
CA ARG A 227 -13.97 10.49 -36.68
C ARG A 227 -15.07 11.55 -36.65
N ASN A 228 -15.44 12.10 -37.81
CA ASN A 228 -16.51 13.09 -37.89
C ASN A 228 -17.84 12.55 -37.35
N ALA A 229 -18.16 11.26 -37.53
CA ALA A 229 -19.36 10.64 -36.98
C ALA A 229 -19.28 10.35 -35.48
N VAL A 230 -18.08 10.12 -34.95
CA VAL A 230 -17.82 9.96 -33.50
C VAL A 230 -17.92 11.31 -32.78
N CYS A 231 -17.40 12.36 -33.40
CA CYS A 231 -17.32 13.72 -32.84
C CYS A 231 -18.53 14.60 -33.13
N LYS A 232 -19.47 14.18 -34.01
CA LYS A 232 -20.64 14.99 -34.40
C LYS A 232 -21.58 15.29 -33.24
N THR A 233 -21.74 14.35 -32.32
CA THR A 233 -22.68 14.47 -31.21
C THR A 233 -22.16 13.67 -30.04
N ALA A 234 -22.05 14.32 -28.88
CA ALA A 234 -21.77 13.63 -27.63
C ALA A 234 -22.86 12.59 -27.37
N GLY A 235 -22.47 11.44 -26.82
CA GLY A 235 -23.40 10.35 -26.56
C GLY A 235 -23.04 9.62 -25.28
N THR A 236 -23.98 8.81 -24.79
CA THR A 236 -23.79 7.97 -23.61
C THR A 236 -23.34 6.55 -23.95
N THR A 237 -23.11 6.27 -25.24
CA THR A 237 -22.74 4.96 -25.75
C THR A 237 -21.25 4.91 -26.08
N SER A 238 -20.64 3.73 -25.94
CA SER A 238 -19.23 3.50 -26.24
C SER A 238 -18.85 4.04 -27.63
N ASN A 239 -17.61 4.57 -27.75
CA ASN A 239 -17.06 5.15 -28.98
C ASN A 239 -17.77 6.42 -29.48
N LYS A 240 -18.33 7.23 -28.57
CA LYS A 240 -18.84 8.60 -28.83
C LYS A 240 -18.01 9.63 -28.08
N ALA A 241 -18.02 10.88 -28.58
CA ALA A 241 -17.54 12.01 -27.79
C ALA A 241 -18.27 12.07 -26.44
N GLY A 242 -17.56 12.44 -25.38
CA GLY A 242 -18.01 12.54 -24.00
C GLY A 242 -17.81 11.27 -23.16
N MET A 243 -17.39 10.14 -23.76
CA MET A 243 -17.27 8.86 -23.06
C MET A 243 -15.84 8.50 -22.63
N ALA A 244 -14.84 9.18 -23.19
CA ALA A 244 -13.45 9.03 -22.79
C ALA A 244 -12.68 10.31 -23.13
N LEU A 245 -11.82 10.77 -22.22
CA LEU A 245 -11.04 12.00 -22.41
C LEU A 245 -10.17 11.93 -23.68
N ALA A 246 -9.60 10.76 -23.99
CA ALA A 246 -8.82 10.55 -25.20
C ALA A 246 -9.66 10.74 -26.48
N THR A 247 -10.94 10.33 -26.49
CA THR A 247 -11.85 10.59 -27.62
C THR A 247 -12.13 12.09 -27.75
N ASP A 248 -12.37 12.78 -26.62
CA ASP A 248 -12.65 14.21 -26.61
C ASP A 248 -11.46 15.04 -27.08
N MET A 249 -10.25 14.66 -26.67
CA MET A 249 -9.00 15.21 -27.20
C MET A 249 -8.96 15.06 -28.72
N LEU A 250 -9.23 13.86 -29.27
CA LEU A 250 -9.19 13.65 -30.72
C LEU A 250 -10.26 14.46 -31.47
N CYS A 251 -11.43 14.68 -30.86
CA CYS A 251 -12.50 15.47 -31.44
C CYS A 251 -12.23 16.98 -31.44
N ILE A 252 -11.56 17.49 -30.41
CA ILE A 252 -11.28 18.93 -30.26
C ILE A 252 -9.97 19.33 -30.97
N CYS A 253 -8.98 18.44 -31.00
CA CYS A 253 -7.62 18.75 -31.47
C CYS A 253 -7.40 18.53 -32.97
N LEU A 254 -8.21 17.70 -33.62
CA LEU A 254 -8.01 17.34 -35.02
C LEU A 254 -9.06 18.03 -35.89
N LYS A 255 -8.63 18.85 -36.85
CA LYS A 255 -9.51 19.59 -37.77
C LYS A 255 -10.52 18.66 -38.45
N HIS A 256 -11.81 19.03 -38.45
CA HIS A 256 -12.84 18.37 -39.26
C HIS A 256 -12.36 18.28 -40.72
N GLN A 257 -12.39 17.08 -41.29
CA GLN A 257 -12.09 16.82 -42.70
C GLN A 257 -13.42 16.77 -43.46
#